data_AF-A0A2T7HBN1-F1
#
_entry.id   AF-A0A2T7HBN1-F1
#
_cell.length_a   1.000
_cell.length_b   1.000
_cell.length_c   1.000
_cell.angle_alpha   90.00
_cell.angle_beta   90.00
_cell.angle_gamma   90.00
#
_symmetry.space_group_name_H-M   'P 1'
#
loop_
_entity.id
_entity.type
_entity.pdbx_description
1 polymer ?
#
loop_
_entity_poly.entity_id
_entity_poly.type
_entity_poly.pdbx_seq_one_letter_code
_entity_poly.pdbx_strand_id
1 'polypeptide(L)'
;MVSRTVFRVPDDLHSGNYNYGVSMRVFSGFLLIALMAFSSPVHASPDVDFPQPGFSYGGKVRSGPGMKYRQVGSLREGDQILILNGTGTMMNGYEWFKIRYRNGQTGFQWGGIMCSQSPYATILRTCNGPGLHTQAPVSTKRAQPASNAVNGYSVARIVYPGGSFTSTGNGQWQEADTQGRVNFRFHEQARDEWSVYLFDASRNVSLQLDLHRKQVLYGIGNAPKTVLYPITASSGRRR
;
A
#
# COMPACT_ATOMS: atom_id res chain seq x y z
N MET A 1 -46.62 -24.12 45.73
CA MET A 1 -45.27 -23.82 46.26
C MET A 1 -44.51 -25.14 46.32
N VAL A 2 -43.34 -25.22 45.66
CA VAL A 2 -42.27 -26.23 45.85
C VAL A 2 -42.61 -27.64 45.31
N SER A 3 -41.79 -28.40 44.58
CA SER A 3 -40.47 -28.26 43.95
C SER A 3 -40.25 -29.44 42.99
N ARG A 4 -39.43 -29.20 41.96
CA ARG A 4 -38.40 -30.08 41.38
C ARG A 4 -38.79 -31.48 40.89
N THR A 5 -38.89 -31.55 39.56
CA THR A 5 -38.80 -32.74 38.72
C THR A 5 -37.35 -33.23 38.62
N VAL A 6 -37.15 -34.54 38.77
CA VAL A 6 -35.88 -35.26 38.55
C VAL A 6 -36.02 -36.22 37.37
N PHE A 7 -34.98 -36.20 36.52
CA PHE A 7 -34.50 -37.18 35.53
C PHE A 7 -35.14 -38.59 35.47
N ARG A 8 -35.42 -39.08 34.25
CA ARG A 8 -34.61 -40.08 33.51
C ARG A 8 -35.23 -40.43 32.15
N VAL A 9 -34.37 -40.64 31.16
CA VAL A 9 -34.63 -41.28 29.85
C VAL A 9 -34.67 -42.82 30.07
N PRO A 10 -35.37 -43.58 29.21
CA PRO A 10 -34.60 -44.41 28.27
C PRO A 10 -35.19 -44.51 26.86
N ASP A 11 -34.28 -44.73 25.92
CA ASP A 11 -34.47 -45.15 24.53
C ASP A 11 -35.27 -46.47 24.44
N ASP A 12 -36.11 -46.64 23.41
CA ASP A 12 -35.70 -47.19 22.11
C ASP A 12 -36.90 -47.81 21.35
N LEU A 13 -36.71 -48.00 20.04
CA LEU A 13 -37.29 -49.08 19.22
C LEU A 13 -38.79 -49.02 18.79
N HIS A 14 -39.05 -48.61 17.54
CA HIS A 14 -39.48 -49.49 16.43
C HIS A 14 -40.16 -48.74 15.26
N SER A 15 -39.66 -49.02 14.06
CA SER A 15 -40.41 -49.45 12.85
C SER A 15 -41.82 -48.89 12.61
N GLY A 16 -42.02 -48.28 11.42
CA GLY A 16 -43.37 -48.13 10.84
C GLY A 16 -43.39 -47.39 9.52
N ASN A 17 -43.45 -48.14 8.41
CA ASN A 17 -43.78 -47.68 7.06
C ASN A 17 -45.15 -46.97 7.01
N TYR A 18 -45.25 -45.87 6.25
CA TYR A 18 -46.49 -45.47 5.58
C TYR A 18 -46.21 -45.03 4.14
N ASN A 19 -46.77 -45.80 3.21
CA ASN A 19 -46.93 -45.49 1.81
C ASN A 19 -47.92 -44.34 1.62
N TYR A 20 -47.62 -43.39 0.72
CA TYR A 20 -48.61 -42.79 -0.17
C TYR A 20 -47.94 -42.48 -1.51
N GLY A 21 -48.37 -43.19 -2.56
CA GLY A 21 -47.95 -42.93 -3.92
C GLY A 21 -48.75 -41.78 -4.54
N VAL A 22 -48.10 -40.98 -5.39
CA VAL A 22 -48.76 -40.29 -6.50
C VAL A 22 -47.79 -40.19 -7.68
N SER A 23 -48.24 -40.78 -8.78
CA SER A 23 -48.12 -40.41 -10.19
C SER A 23 -46.77 -40.04 -10.82
N MET A 24 -46.59 -40.63 -11.99
CA MET A 24 -45.39 -40.71 -12.80
C MET A 24 -45.33 -39.55 -13.80
N ARG A 25 -44.08 -39.15 -14.11
CA ARG A 25 -43.58 -38.46 -15.33
C ARG A 25 -43.59 -36.93 -15.36
N VAL A 26 -42.44 -36.32 -15.11
CA VAL A 26 -41.85 -35.31 -16.03
C VAL A 26 -40.31 -35.39 -16.00
N PHE A 27 -39.76 -35.62 -17.18
CA PHE A 27 -38.43 -35.29 -17.74
C PHE A 27 -37.29 -34.71 -16.88
N SER A 28 -36.12 -35.31 -17.13
CA SER A 28 -34.86 -34.64 -17.51
C SER A 28 -33.94 -34.14 -16.39
N GLY A 29 -32.68 -34.56 -16.50
CA GLY A 29 -31.53 -33.78 -16.03
C GLY A 29 -30.82 -34.36 -14.81
N PHE A 30 -29.93 -35.31 -15.05
CA PHE A 30 -28.77 -35.50 -14.21
C PHE A 30 -28.01 -34.17 -14.10
N LEU A 31 -27.89 -33.60 -12.90
CA LEU A 31 -26.64 -32.95 -12.51
C LEU A 31 -26.55 -32.82 -10.99
N LEU A 32 -25.88 -33.81 -10.38
CA LEU A 32 -25.21 -33.65 -9.10
C LEU A 32 -24.14 -32.56 -9.28
N ILE A 33 -24.41 -31.33 -8.85
CA ILE A 33 -23.35 -30.34 -8.67
C ILE A 33 -22.65 -30.71 -7.37
N ALA A 34 -21.59 -31.50 -7.49
CA ALA A 34 -20.62 -31.69 -6.43
C ALA A 34 -20.07 -30.31 -6.05
N LEU A 35 -20.27 -29.89 -4.80
CA LEU A 35 -19.54 -28.76 -4.20
C LEU A 35 -18.06 -29.14 -4.17
N MET A 36 -17.34 -28.82 -5.25
CA MET A 36 -15.90 -28.69 -5.17
C MET A 36 -15.62 -27.49 -4.27
N ALA A 37 -15.24 -27.76 -3.03
CA ALA A 37 -14.54 -26.81 -2.20
C ALA A 37 -13.26 -26.43 -2.96
N PHE A 38 -13.32 -25.36 -3.75
CA PHE A 38 -12.13 -24.68 -4.21
C PHE A 38 -11.49 -24.07 -2.97
N SER A 39 -10.59 -24.83 -2.36
CA SER A 39 -9.53 -24.29 -1.52
C SER A 39 -8.80 -23.28 -2.38
N SER A 40 -9.22 -22.01 -2.32
CA SER A 40 -8.50 -20.93 -2.96
C SER A 40 -7.04 -21.05 -2.52
N PRO A 41 -6.06 -21.05 -3.44
CA PRO A 41 -4.69 -20.82 -3.01
C PRO A 41 -4.72 -19.44 -2.34
N VAL A 42 -4.44 -19.42 -1.04
CA VAL A 42 -4.00 -18.22 -0.33
C VAL A 42 -2.75 -17.76 -1.05
N HIS A 43 -2.92 -16.98 -2.12
CA HIS A 43 -1.85 -16.17 -2.66
C HIS A 43 -1.64 -15.07 -1.64
N ALA A 44 -0.71 -15.33 -0.72
CA ALA A 44 -0.02 -14.27 -0.02
C ALA A 44 0.38 -13.23 -1.09
N SER A 45 0.10 -11.96 -0.78
CA SER A 45 0.70 -10.84 -1.49
C SER A 45 2.21 -11.12 -1.63
N PRO A 46 2.94 -10.60 -2.63
CA PRO A 46 4.37 -10.38 -2.39
C PRO A 46 4.46 -9.29 -1.31
N ASP A 47 4.18 -9.68 -0.07
CA ASP A 47 4.75 -9.10 1.12
C ASP A 47 6.25 -9.08 0.83
N VAL A 48 6.81 -7.89 0.67
CA VAL A 48 8.25 -7.77 0.73
C VAL A 48 8.60 -8.10 2.18
N ASP A 49 8.86 -9.39 2.43
CA ASP A 49 9.18 -9.90 3.76
C ASP A 49 10.49 -9.29 4.21
N PHE A 50 10.40 -8.38 5.19
CA PHE A 50 11.56 -8.10 6.02
C PHE A 50 11.81 -9.31 6.93
N PRO A 51 13.07 -9.69 7.19
CA PRO A 51 14.26 -8.92 6.86
C PRO A 51 14.79 -9.14 5.43
N GLN A 52 15.26 -8.06 4.79
CA GLN A 52 15.84 -8.10 3.43
C GLN A 52 17.34 -7.79 3.43
N PRO A 53 18.18 -8.57 2.72
CA PRO A 53 19.58 -8.24 2.57
C PRO A 53 19.77 -7.00 1.69
N GLY A 54 20.86 -6.28 1.92
CA GLY A 54 21.19 -5.08 1.17
C GLY A 54 22.61 -4.61 1.42
N PHE A 55 22.97 -3.51 0.75
CA PHE A 55 24.23 -2.82 0.98
C PHE A 55 23.96 -1.34 1.27
N SER A 56 24.75 -0.79 2.18
CA SER A 56 24.79 0.64 2.43
C SER A 56 25.71 1.33 1.43
N TYR A 57 25.31 2.51 0.94
CA TYR A 57 26.19 3.43 0.21
C TYR A 57 26.94 4.38 1.17
N GLY A 58 27.03 4.00 2.45
CA GLY A 58 27.77 4.72 3.50
C GLY A 58 26.90 5.62 4.36
N GLY A 59 27.52 6.54 5.09
CA GLY A 59 26.82 7.55 5.88
C GLY A 59 26.51 7.13 7.31
N LYS A 60 25.52 7.79 7.93
CA LYS A 60 25.26 7.72 9.38
C LYS A 60 24.11 6.77 9.70
N VAL A 61 24.30 6.00 10.77
CA VAL A 61 23.23 5.23 11.42
C VAL A 61 22.76 6.01 12.64
N ARG A 62 21.44 6.17 12.79
CA ARG A 62 20.83 7.01 13.84
C ARG A 62 20.01 6.18 14.82
N SER A 63 19.75 6.74 16.00
CA SER A 63 18.94 6.11 17.06
C SER A 63 17.44 6.09 16.75
N GLY A 64 16.99 6.83 15.74
CA GLY A 64 15.60 6.90 15.31
C GLY A 64 15.49 7.38 13.86
N PRO A 65 14.30 7.27 13.26
CA PRO A 65 14.07 7.61 11.86
C PRO A 65 14.03 9.13 11.66
N GLY A 66 15.16 9.72 11.27
CA GLY A 66 15.25 11.14 10.94
C GLY A 66 16.54 11.82 11.38
N MET A 67 16.82 12.99 10.81
CA MET A 67 18.08 13.72 11.05
C MET A 67 18.21 14.29 12.46
N LYS A 68 17.09 14.49 13.18
CA LYS A 68 17.07 14.96 14.57
C LYS A 68 17.58 13.92 15.58
N TYR A 69 17.61 12.65 15.21
CA TYR A 69 18.06 11.57 16.09
C TYR A 69 19.58 11.49 16.12
N ARG A 70 20.14 11.21 17.30
CA ARG A 70 21.59 11.10 17.51
C ARG A 70 22.18 9.99 16.63
N GLN A 71 23.39 10.21 16.12
CA GLN A 71 24.17 9.18 15.46
C GLN A 71 24.60 8.09 16.45
N VAL A 72 24.37 6.83 16.10
CA VAL A 72 24.76 5.64 16.87
C VAL A 72 25.80 4.79 16.16
N GLY A 73 26.02 5.03 14.87
CA GLY A 73 27.02 4.34 14.07
C GLY A 73 27.31 5.06 12.76
N SER A 74 28.22 4.51 11.98
CA SER A 74 28.56 4.98 10.63
C SER A 74 28.89 3.77 9.78
N LEU A 75 28.45 3.78 8.53
CA LEU A 75 28.73 2.73 7.55
C LEU A 75 29.60 3.29 6.43
N ARG A 76 30.35 2.42 5.78
CA ARG A 76 31.07 2.68 4.54
C ARG A 76 30.22 2.21 3.37
N GLU A 77 30.52 2.77 2.20
CA GLU A 77 29.96 2.25 0.97
C GLU A 77 30.34 0.78 0.79
N GLY A 78 29.36 -0.05 0.42
CA GLY A 78 29.51 -1.49 0.27
C GLY A 78 29.39 -2.28 1.58
N ASP A 79 29.19 -1.64 2.73
CA ASP A 79 28.91 -2.38 3.98
C ASP A 79 27.59 -3.15 3.85
N GLN A 80 27.63 -4.45 4.18
CA GLN A 80 26.45 -5.30 4.22
C GLN A 80 25.51 -4.88 5.35
N ILE A 81 24.21 -4.85 5.03
CA ILE A 81 23.14 -4.57 5.99
C ILE A 81 22.01 -5.57 5.83
N LEU A 82 21.26 -5.77 6.90
CA LEU A 82 19.98 -6.46 6.87
C LEU A 82 18.89 -5.44 7.21
N ILE A 83 18.03 -5.14 6.25
CA ILE A 83 16.93 -4.19 6.38
C ILE A 83 15.80 -4.91 7.12
N LEU A 84 15.47 -4.45 8.33
CA LEU A 84 14.59 -5.16 9.25
C LEU A 84 13.14 -4.68 9.19
N ASN A 85 12.91 -3.39 8.92
CA ASN A 85 11.57 -2.83 8.81
C ASN A 85 11.62 -1.43 8.19
N GLY A 86 10.58 -1.08 7.45
CA GLY A 86 10.22 0.31 7.18
C GLY A 86 9.74 1.02 8.45
N THR A 87 9.76 2.34 8.45
CA THR A 87 9.24 3.15 9.57
C THR A 87 8.10 4.09 9.16
N GLY A 88 7.77 4.14 7.87
CA GLY A 88 6.88 5.12 7.26
C GLY A 88 7.41 6.56 7.28
N THR A 89 8.55 6.83 7.92
CA THR A 89 9.10 8.18 8.03
C THR A 89 9.87 8.52 6.78
N MET A 90 9.37 9.49 6.01
CA MET A 90 9.92 9.87 4.71
C MET A 90 10.90 11.05 4.81
N MET A 91 11.89 11.07 3.92
CA MET A 91 12.81 12.18 3.71
C MET A 91 13.28 12.18 2.26
N ASN A 92 13.16 13.32 1.57
CA ASN A 92 13.63 13.49 0.18
C ASN A 92 13.20 12.35 -0.76
N GLY A 93 11.99 11.82 -0.59
CA GLY A 93 11.42 10.75 -1.43
C GLY A 93 11.79 9.31 -1.04
N TYR A 94 12.57 9.11 0.03
CA TYR A 94 12.93 7.78 0.53
C TYR A 94 12.63 7.64 2.03
N GLU A 95 12.35 6.42 2.45
CA GLU A 95 11.92 6.11 3.82
C GLU A 95 13.12 5.86 4.73
N TRP A 96 12.97 6.08 6.03
CA TRP A 96 13.93 5.60 7.02
C TRP A 96 13.67 4.14 7.34
N PHE A 97 14.71 3.31 7.32
CA PHE A 97 14.61 1.89 7.63
C PHE A 97 15.34 1.56 8.91
N LYS A 98 14.76 0.67 9.72
CA LYS A 98 15.51 -0.03 10.74
C LYS A 98 16.42 -1.04 10.05
N ILE A 99 17.70 -1.00 10.34
CA ILE A 99 18.71 -1.90 9.78
C ILE A 99 19.47 -2.61 10.90
N ARG A 100 19.97 -3.81 10.61
CA ARG A 100 21.03 -4.48 11.36
C ARG A 100 22.32 -4.43 10.55
N TYR A 101 23.42 -4.10 11.21
CA TYR A 101 24.74 -3.93 10.61
C TYR A 101 25.81 -4.65 11.45
N ARG A 102 27.09 -4.41 11.15
CA ARG A 102 28.27 -5.07 11.73
C ARG A 102 28.11 -5.35 13.24
N ASN A 103 28.53 -6.54 13.67
CA ASN A 103 28.46 -7.01 15.05
C ASN A 103 27.03 -7.08 15.63
N GLY A 104 26.01 -7.22 14.78
CA GLY A 104 24.62 -7.37 15.19
C GLY A 104 23.96 -6.08 15.70
N GLN A 105 24.64 -4.95 15.62
CA GLN A 105 24.08 -3.66 16.04
C GLN A 105 22.90 -3.26 15.17
N THR A 106 21.95 -2.53 15.75
CA THR A 106 20.79 -2.01 15.03
C THR A 106 20.67 -0.51 15.13
N GLY A 107 20.06 0.11 14.12
CA GLY A 107 19.74 1.53 14.11
C GLY A 107 18.96 1.89 12.85
N PHE A 108 18.85 3.18 12.55
CA PHE A 108 18.06 3.67 11.43
C PHE A 108 18.93 4.33 10.38
N GLN A 109 18.73 3.97 9.11
CA GLN A 109 19.42 4.56 7.97
C GLN A 109 18.41 4.94 6.89
N TRP A 110 18.71 6.04 6.19
CA TRP A 110 17.85 6.58 5.15
C TRP A 110 17.89 5.73 3.87
N GLY A 111 16.73 5.43 3.30
CA GLY A 111 16.54 4.54 2.15
C GLY A 111 17.21 5.03 0.87
N GLY A 112 17.44 6.35 0.76
CA GLY A 112 18.10 6.99 -0.38
C GLY A 112 19.61 6.77 -0.45
N ILE A 113 20.20 6.03 0.49
CA ILE A 113 21.64 5.66 0.52
C ILE A 113 21.83 4.15 0.75
N MET A 114 20.90 3.33 0.29
CA MET A 114 21.04 1.87 0.37
C MET A 114 20.41 1.18 -0.82
N CYS A 115 20.82 -0.06 -1.07
CA CYS A 115 20.09 -0.96 -1.96
C CYS A 115 19.50 -2.14 -1.17
N SER A 116 18.43 -2.70 -1.70
CA SER A 116 17.85 -3.96 -1.23
C SER A 116 18.00 -5.05 -2.30
N GLN A 117 17.97 -6.31 -1.89
CA GLN A 117 18.05 -7.42 -2.84
C GLN A 117 16.78 -7.55 -3.68
N SER A 118 15.62 -7.31 -3.07
CA SER A 118 14.32 -7.24 -3.73
C SER A 118 13.88 -5.78 -3.90
N PRO A 119 13.14 -5.42 -4.97
CA PRO A 119 12.65 -4.05 -5.14
C PRO A 119 11.77 -3.60 -3.98
N TYR A 120 12.01 -2.39 -3.48
CA TYR A 120 11.11 -1.71 -2.53
C TYR A 120 11.02 -0.23 -2.89
N ALA A 121 9.81 0.32 -2.94
CA ALA A 121 9.52 1.61 -3.58
C ALA A 121 10.27 2.80 -2.97
N THR A 122 10.65 2.73 -1.70
CA THR A 122 11.30 3.82 -0.96
C THR A 122 12.75 3.51 -0.56
N ILE A 123 13.35 2.47 -1.16
CA ILE A 123 14.79 2.19 -1.14
C ILE A 123 15.38 2.61 -2.49
N LEU A 124 16.60 3.18 -2.49
CA LEU A 124 17.19 3.82 -3.67
C LEU A 124 17.17 2.94 -4.90
N ARG A 125 17.51 1.65 -4.76
CA ARG A 125 17.59 0.70 -5.87
C ARG A 125 17.71 -0.76 -5.41
N THR A 126 17.62 -1.68 -6.36
CA THR A 126 18.05 -3.06 -6.16
C THR A 126 19.57 -3.20 -6.30
N CYS A 127 20.17 -4.08 -5.49
CA CYS A 127 21.63 -4.23 -5.44
C CYS A 127 22.22 -4.80 -6.73
N ASN A 128 21.53 -5.74 -7.37
CA ASN A 128 21.95 -6.36 -8.63
C ASN A 128 21.18 -5.81 -9.86
N GLY A 129 20.49 -4.67 -9.70
CA GLY A 129 19.81 -4.01 -10.81
C GLY A 129 20.78 -3.21 -11.69
N PRO A 130 20.44 -2.95 -12.98
CA PRO A 130 21.24 -2.08 -13.82
C PRO A 130 21.49 -0.75 -13.09
N GLY A 131 22.73 -0.26 -13.12
CA GLY A 131 23.11 1.02 -12.54
C GLY A 131 22.06 2.08 -12.87
N LEU A 132 21.55 2.79 -11.85
CA LEU A 132 20.79 4.01 -12.10
C LEU A 132 21.76 5.04 -12.70
N HIS A 133 21.97 4.98 -14.02
CA HIS A 133 21.84 6.21 -14.77
C HIS A 133 20.48 6.77 -14.37
N THR A 134 20.45 8.03 -13.94
CA THR A 134 19.22 8.81 -13.83
C THR A 134 18.38 8.56 -15.08
N GLN A 135 17.41 7.65 -15.00
CA GLN A 135 16.44 7.48 -16.06
C GLN A 135 15.47 8.64 -15.89
N ALA A 136 15.85 9.77 -16.50
CA ALA A 136 14.88 10.59 -17.19
C ALA A 136 13.93 9.65 -17.95
N PRO A 137 12.62 9.89 -17.93
CA PRO A 137 11.65 8.99 -18.54
C PRO A 137 12.02 8.80 -20.01
N VAL A 138 12.35 7.55 -20.38
CA VAL A 138 12.46 7.18 -21.77
C VAL A 138 11.06 7.30 -22.35
N SER A 139 10.83 8.38 -23.07
CA SER A 139 9.60 8.60 -23.83
C SER A 139 9.50 7.51 -24.89
N THR A 140 8.58 6.57 -24.74
CA THR A 140 8.02 5.88 -25.90
C THR A 140 7.12 6.88 -26.62
N LYS A 141 7.71 7.52 -27.62
CA LYS A 141 7.07 8.46 -28.53
C LYS A 141 5.94 7.74 -29.29
N ARG A 142 4.72 7.85 -28.79
CA ARG A 142 3.54 7.94 -29.67
C ARG A 142 2.92 9.30 -29.43
N ALA A 143 2.97 10.15 -30.45
CA ALA A 143 2.49 11.51 -30.43
C ALA A 143 1.03 11.54 -29.96
N GLN A 144 0.80 12.08 -28.77
CA GLN A 144 -0.50 12.63 -28.40
C GLN A 144 -0.39 14.16 -28.49
N PRO A 145 -1.35 14.83 -29.14
CA PRO A 145 -1.29 16.26 -29.41
C PRO A 145 -1.37 17.06 -28.11
N ALA A 146 -0.77 18.25 -28.12
CA ALA A 146 -0.59 19.21 -27.04
C ALA A 146 -1.63 19.10 -25.90
N SER A 147 -1.26 18.47 -24.78
CA SER A 147 -2.05 18.57 -23.55
C SER A 147 -1.61 19.83 -22.80
N ASN A 148 -2.55 20.75 -22.58
CA ASN A 148 -2.45 21.81 -21.58
C ASN A 148 -1.75 21.27 -20.32
N ALA A 149 -0.73 21.99 -19.83
CA ALA A 149 0.01 21.57 -18.64
C ALA A 149 -0.97 21.25 -17.52
N VAL A 150 -0.95 20.00 -17.04
CA VAL A 150 -1.85 19.53 -15.99
C VAL A 150 -1.50 20.29 -14.70
N ASN A 151 -2.48 21.01 -14.16
CA ASN A 151 -2.36 21.90 -13.03
C ASN A 151 -3.43 21.58 -11.97
N GLY A 152 -3.48 22.31 -10.86
CA GLY A 152 -4.39 22.04 -9.75
C GLY A 152 -5.87 22.02 -10.16
N TYR A 153 -6.26 22.80 -11.16
CA TYR A 153 -7.62 22.77 -11.70
C TYR A 153 -7.94 21.55 -12.57
N SER A 154 -6.97 21.10 -13.38
CA SER A 154 -7.20 20.08 -14.41
C SER A 154 -6.81 18.67 -13.98
N VAL A 155 -6.03 18.52 -12.92
CA VAL A 155 -5.53 17.21 -12.46
C VAL A 155 -6.66 16.31 -11.98
N ALA A 156 -6.65 15.08 -12.48
CA ALA A 156 -7.54 14.01 -12.03
C ALA A 156 -6.78 12.79 -11.53
N ARG A 157 -5.48 12.70 -11.80
CA ARG A 157 -4.62 11.64 -11.26
C ARG A 157 -3.19 12.15 -11.08
N ILE A 158 -2.57 11.78 -9.97
CA ILE A 158 -1.13 11.90 -9.77
C ILE A 158 -0.55 10.54 -9.40
N VAL A 159 0.69 10.31 -9.81
CA VAL A 159 1.46 9.09 -9.53
C VAL A 159 2.60 9.46 -8.59
N TYR A 160 2.86 8.57 -7.63
CA TYR A 160 4.01 8.62 -6.75
C TYR A 160 4.67 7.21 -6.73
N PRO A 161 5.89 7.04 -6.20
CA PRO A 161 6.61 5.77 -6.32
C PRO A 161 5.84 4.53 -5.79
N GLY A 162 4.96 4.71 -4.81
CA GLY A 162 4.17 3.64 -4.19
C GLY A 162 2.75 3.49 -4.70
N GLY A 163 2.29 4.29 -5.67
CA GLY A 163 0.89 4.26 -6.07
C GLY A 163 0.39 5.51 -6.79
N SER A 164 -0.90 5.81 -6.61
CA SER A 164 -1.51 6.99 -7.23
C SER A 164 -2.67 7.54 -6.40
N PHE A 165 -2.85 8.86 -6.48
CA PHE A 165 -4.11 9.49 -6.09
C PHE A 165 -4.93 9.73 -7.34
N THR A 166 -6.17 9.26 -7.35
CA THR A 166 -7.09 9.37 -8.50
C THR A 166 -8.42 9.96 -8.05
N SER A 167 -8.89 10.99 -8.76
CA SER A 167 -10.22 11.54 -8.58
C SER A 167 -11.25 10.57 -9.13
N THR A 168 -12.24 10.23 -8.31
CA THR A 168 -13.37 9.38 -8.72
C THR A 168 -14.60 10.20 -9.11
N GLY A 169 -14.51 11.53 -9.11
CA GLY A 169 -15.63 12.46 -9.34
C GLY A 169 -16.35 12.85 -8.05
N ASN A 170 -17.23 13.86 -8.14
CA ASN A 170 -18.03 14.38 -7.01
C ASN A 170 -17.20 14.79 -5.78
N GLY A 171 -16.02 15.37 -6.00
CA GLY A 171 -15.11 15.76 -4.92
C GLY A 171 -14.46 14.59 -4.17
N GLN A 172 -14.51 13.38 -4.72
CA GLN A 172 -13.89 12.20 -4.12
C GLN A 172 -12.55 11.87 -4.76
N TRP A 173 -11.60 11.49 -3.91
CA TRP A 173 -10.29 11.01 -4.29
C TRP A 173 -9.97 9.70 -3.59
N GLN A 174 -9.23 8.84 -4.26
CA GLN A 174 -8.73 7.60 -3.68
C GLN A 174 -7.22 7.51 -3.85
N GLU A 175 -6.55 7.03 -2.81
CA GLU A 175 -5.16 6.57 -2.88
C GLU A 175 -5.17 5.07 -3.11
N ALA A 176 -4.49 4.63 -4.16
CA ALA A 176 -4.31 3.24 -4.48
C ALA A 176 -2.82 2.90 -4.58
N ASP A 177 -2.46 1.68 -4.20
CA ASP A 177 -1.09 1.17 -4.35
C ASP A 177 -0.72 0.92 -5.83
N THR A 178 0.48 0.39 -6.06
CA THR A 178 0.98 0.07 -7.41
C THR A 178 0.15 -1.01 -8.12
N GLN A 179 -0.66 -1.79 -7.40
CA GLN A 179 -1.55 -2.80 -7.96
C GLN A 179 -2.96 -2.25 -8.22
N GLY A 180 -3.21 -0.98 -7.86
CA GLY A 180 -4.51 -0.33 -8.05
C GLY A 180 -5.52 -0.61 -6.95
N ARG A 181 -5.12 -1.29 -5.86
CA ARG A 181 -5.99 -1.51 -4.71
C ARG A 181 -6.12 -0.23 -3.91
N VAL A 182 -7.37 0.16 -3.62
CA VAL A 182 -7.69 1.38 -2.87
C VAL A 182 -7.38 1.18 -1.39
N ASN A 183 -6.45 1.96 -0.88
CA ASN A 183 -6.06 1.95 0.53
C ASN A 183 -6.81 3.01 1.33
N PHE A 184 -7.00 4.18 0.73
CA PHE A 184 -7.60 5.32 1.40
C PHE A 184 -8.51 6.12 0.48
N ARG A 185 -9.48 6.80 1.08
CA ARG A 185 -10.40 7.72 0.42
C ARG A 185 -10.33 9.07 1.09
N PHE A 186 -10.50 10.13 0.30
CA PHE A 186 -10.43 11.50 0.77
C PHE A 186 -11.52 12.34 0.09
N HIS A 187 -12.03 13.31 0.83
CA HIS A 187 -12.88 14.36 0.32
C HIS A 187 -12.02 15.57 -0.08
N GLU A 188 -12.20 16.05 -1.29
CA GLU A 188 -11.64 17.30 -1.73
C GLU A 188 -12.32 18.47 -1.01
N GLN A 189 -11.52 19.34 -0.42
CA GLN A 189 -11.98 20.55 0.27
C GLN A 189 -11.91 21.76 -0.65
N ALA A 190 -10.85 21.83 -1.45
CA ALA A 190 -10.59 22.93 -2.36
C ALA A 190 -9.56 22.53 -3.42
N ARG A 191 -9.41 23.38 -4.43
CA ARG A 191 -8.27 23.37 -5.36
C ARG A 191 -7.99 24.79 -5.85
N ASP A 192 -6.76 25.02 -6.24
CA ASP A 192 -6.30 26.25 -6.89
C ASP A 192 -5.51 25.90 -8.15
N GLU A 193 -4.82 26.88 -8.75
CA GLU A 193 -4.04 26.65 -9.97
C GLU A 193 -2.91 25.63 -9.75
N TRP A 194 -2.42 25.43 -8.53
CA TRP A 194 -1.24 24.63 -8.24
C TRP A 194 -1.56 23.34 -7.48
N SER A 195 -2.60 23.36 -6.65
CA SER A 195 -2.83 22.34 -5.63
C SER A 195 -4.26 21.83 -5.59
N VAL A 196 -4.40 20.57 -5.16
CA VAL A 196 -5.66 19.99 -4.69
C VAL A 196 -5.54 19.69 -3.20
N TYR A 197 -6.52 20.11 -2.40
CA TYR A 197 -6.53 19.94 -0.96
C TYR A 197 -7.54 18.86 -0.58
N LEU A 198 -7.04 17.78 0.03
CA LEU A 198 -7.85 16.63 0.40
C LEU A 198 -7.91 16.48 1.91
N PHE A 199 -9.03 15.95 2.41
CA PHE A 199 -9.24 15.69 3.82
C PHE A 199 -9.90 14.34 4.05
N ASP A 200 -9.42 13.62 5.04
CA ASP A 200 -10.09 12.45 5.60
C ASP A 200 -10.43 12.73 7.06
N ALA A 201 -11.73 12.95 7.30
CA ALA A 201 -12.27 13.26 8.62
C ALA A 201 -12.11 12.10 9.62
N SER A 202 -12.13 10.85 9.16
CA SER A 202 -12.04 9.68 10.04
C SER A 202 -10.68 9.57 10.74
N ARG A 203 -9.65 10.11 10.10
CA ARG A 203 -8.26 10.10 10.60
C ARG A 203 -7.74 11.49 10.95
N ASN A 204 -8.55 12.52 10.73
CA ASN A 204 -8.15 13.93 10.84
C ASN A 204 -6.86 14.23 10.03
N VAL A 205 -6.81 13.69 8.80
CA VAL A 205 -5.65 13.79 7.90
C VAL A 205 -5.96 14.78 6.79
N SER A 206 -5.03 15.70 6.55
CA SER A 206 -5.06 16.61 5.40
C SER A 206 -3.92 16.32 4.44
N LEU A 207 -4.23 16.29 3.15
CA LEU A 207 -3.26 16.22 2.08
C LEU A 207 -3.29 17.49 1.23
N GLN A 208 -2.16 17.83 0.64
CA GLN A 208 -2.07 18.77 -0.47
C GLN A 208 -1.30 18.11 -1.60
N LEU A 209 -1.97 17.89 -2.72
CA LEU A 209 -1.34 17.46 -3.96
C LEU A 209 -0.81 18.71 -4.66
N ASP A 210 0.46 19.06 -4.46
CA ASP A 210 1.08 20.28 -4.98
C ASP A 210 1.82 19.97 -6.30
N LEU A 211 1.22 20.36 -7.42
CA LEU A 211 1.76 20.10 -8.76
C LEU A 211 2.88 21.06 -9.13
N HIS A 212 2.92 22.24 -8.52
CA HIS A 212 3.96 23.24 -8.74
C HIS A 212 5.29 22.76 -8.13
N ARG A 213 5.25 22.28 -6.89
CA ARG A 213 6.42 21.71 -6.18
C ARG A 213 6.65 20.23 -6.48
N LYS A 214 5.71 19.58 -7.18
CA LYS A 214 5.70 18.13 -7.48
C LYS A 214 5.80 17.29 -6.20
N GLN A 215 5.00 17.63 -5.20
CA GLN A 215 5.00 16.99 -3.88
C GLN A 215 3.57 16.73 -3.38
N VAL A 216 3.38 15.59 -2.72
CA VAL A 216 2.23 15.34 -1.85
C VAL A 216 2.65 15.73 -0.44
N LEU A 217 1.94 16.68 0.17
CA LEU A 217 2.16 17.10 1.55
C LEU A 217 1.10 16.46 2.45
N TYR A 218 1.48 16.06 3.66
CA TYR A 218 0.66 15.39 4.66
C TYR A 218 0.68 16.16 5.98
N GLY A 219 -0.50 16.33 6.59
CA GLY A 219 -0.65 16.86 7.94
C GLY A 219 -1.72 16.10 8.72
N ILE A 220 -1.59 16.09 10.04
CA ILE A 220 -2.55 15.49 10.97
C ILE A 220 -3.01 16.56 11.96
N GLY A 221 -4.33 16.72 12.10
CA GLY A 221 -4.93 17.82 12.86
C GLY A 221 -4.37 19.18 12.46
N ASN A 222 -3.89 19.95 13.43
CA ASN A 222 -3.33 21.29 13.23
C ASN A 222 -1.80 21.31 13.05
N ALA A 223 -1.16 20.14 12.91
CA ALA A 223 0.28 20.09 12.73
C ALA A 223 0.69 20.66 11.35
N PRO A 224 1.87 21.30 11.24
CA PRO A 224 2.39 21.73 9.94
C PRO A 224 2.50 20.57 8.96
N LYS A 225 2.15 20.81 7.70
CA LYS A 225 2.27 19.78 6.66
C LYS A 225 3.73 19.47 6.36
N THR A 226 4.02 18.20 6.13
CA THR A 226 5.34 17.68 5.76
C THR A 226 5.26 16.96 4.42
N VAL A 227 6.37 16.85 3.68
CA VAL A 227 6.38 16.13 2.40
C VAL A 227 6.20 14.64 2.67
N LEU A 228 5.15 14.06 2.09
CA LEU A 228 4.87 12.63 2.13
C LEU A 228 5.52 11.92 0.94
N TYR A 229 5.20 12.35 -0.28
CA TYR A 229 5.70 11.73 -1.52
C TYR A 229 6.12 12.76 -2.57
N PRO A 230 7.09 12.45 -3.45
CA PRO A 230 7.26 13.17 -4.70
C PRO A 230 6.18 12.75 -5.71
N ILE A 231 5.71 13.69 -6.51
CA ILE A 231 4.83 13.43 -7.66
C ILE A 231 5.72 13.13 -8.87
N THR A 232 5.60 11.92 -9.42
CA THR A 232 6.39 11.45 -10.56
C THR A 232 5.66 11.63 -11.89
N ALA A 233 4.33 11.65 -11.87
CA ALA A 233 3.51 11.98 -13.04
C ALA A 233 2.16 12.57 -12.63
N SER A 234 1.57 13.37 -13.50
CA SER A 234 0.21 13.87 -13.36
C SER A 234 -0.54 13.77 -14.69
N SER A 235 -1.85 13.54 -14.61
CA SER A 235 -2.73 13.51 -15.78
C SER A 235 -4.09 14.13 -15.45
N GLY A 236 -4.63 14.88 -16.41
CA GLY A 236 -5.99 15.37 -16.34
C GLY A 236 -7.02 14.29 -16.62
N ARG A 237 -8.30 14.62 -16.40
CA ARG A 237 -9.41 13.71 -16.71
C ARG A 237 -9.44 13.50 -18.23
N ARG A 238 -9.38 12.24 -18.68
CA ARG A 238 -9.64 11.92 -20.09
C ARG A 238 -11.12 12.20 -20.36
N ARG A 239 -11.38 13.10 -21.30
CA ARG A 239 -12.72 13.35 -21.85
C ARG A 239 -13.11 12.21 -22.77
#